data_AF-A0A1G5AAB4-F1
#
_entry.id   AF-A0A1G5AAB4-F1
#
_cell.length_a   1.000
_cell.length_b   1.000
_cell.length_c   1.000
_cell.angle_alpha   90.00
_cell.angle_beta   90.00
_cell.angle_gamma   90.00
#
_symmetry.space_group_name_H-M   'P 1'
#
loop_
_entity.id
_entity.type
_entity.pdbx_description
1 polymer ?
#
loop_
_entity_poly.entity_id
_entity_poly.type
_entity_poly.pdbx_seq_one_letter_code
_entity_poly.pdbx_strand_id
1 'polypeptide(L)' 'MELKINEPWITSKVRCQNGYAYIDKPFWNAEKQCADHKREYIGKYDGKVFTPNKTY' A
#
# COMPACT_ATOMS: atom_id res chain seq x y z
N MET A 1 -0.50 -6.81 -13.38
CA MET A 1 0.47 -7.51 -12.51
C MET A 1 -0.37 -8.20 -11.46
N GLU A 2 -0.72 -9.47 -11.66
CA GLU A 2 -1.68 -10.17 -10.77
C GLU A 2 -1.18 -10.20 -9.32
N LEU A 3 -1.85 -9.45 -8.46
CA LEU A 3 -1.66 -9.47 -7.01
C LEU A 3 -2.29 -10.74 -6.47
N LYS A 4 -1.51 -11.82 -6.39
CA LYS A 4 -1.85 -12.99 -5.61
C LYS A 4 -1.85 -12.58 -4.13
N ILE A 5 -2.81 -13.05 -3.32
CA ILE A 5 -3.08 -12.56 -1.95
C ILE A 5 -2.70 -13.58 -0.86
N ASN A 6 -2.25 -14.80 -1.23
CA ASN A 6 -2.01 -15.91 -0.28
C ASN A 6 -0.55 -16.21 0.14
N GLU A 7 0.45 -15.49 -0.37
CA GLU A 7 1.83 -15.45 0.18
C GLU A 7 1.97 -14.28 1.21
N PRO A 8 3.05 -14.18 1.99
CA PRO A 8 3.25 -13.08 2.95
C PRO A 8 3.58 -11.72 2.28
N TRP A 9 2.88 -11.34 1.20
CA TRP A 9 3.06 -10.09 0.46
C TRP A 9 2.45 -8.84 1.09
N ILE A 10 2.31 -8.85 2.43
CA ILE A 10 2.68 -7.65 3.19
C ILE A 10 4.21 -7.52 3.06
N THR A 11 4.69 -7.27 1.83
CA THR A 11 6.03 -6.75 1.62
C THR A 11 6.12 -5.46 2.41
N SER A 12 7.33 -5.05 2.84
CA SER A 12 7.54 -3.84 3.66
C SER A 12 6.93 -2.55 3.09
N LYS A 13 6.41 -2.61 1.85
CA LYS A 13 5.79 -1.53 1.08
C LYS A 13 4.26 -1.54 1.09
N VAL A 14 3.57 -2.63 1.45
CA VAL A 14 2.08 -2.62 1.49
C VAL A 14 1.62 -2.49 2.94
N ARG A 15 0.76 -1.51 3.21
CA ARG A 15 0.16 -1.30 4.53
C ARG A 15 -1.35 -1.33 4.47
N CYS A 16 -1.97 -2.04 5.42
CA CYS A 16 -3.40 -2.02 5.64
C CYS A 16 -3.73 -1.12 6.84
N GLN A 17 -4.62 -0.15 6.64
CA GLN A 17 -5.09 0.76 7.69
C GLN A 17 -6.59 0.99 7.52
N ASN A 18 -7.34 0.79 8.61
CA ASN A 18 -8.78 1.04 8.68
C ASN A 18 -9.62 0.38 7.56
N GLY A 19 -9.28 -0.85 7.19
CA GLY A 19 -9.98 -1.58 6.11
C GLY A 19 -9.56 -1.21 4.70
N TYR A 20 -8.53 -0.38 4.53
CA TYR A 20 -7.98 0.01 3.23
C TYR A 20 -6.52 -0.39 3.12
N ALA A 21 -6.07 -0.70 1.91
CA ALA A 21 -4.69 -1.05 1.61
C ALA A 21 -4.03 0.03 0.75
N TYR A 22 -2.75 0.26 1.05
CA TYR A 22 -1.93 1.29 0.45
C TYR A 22 -0.54 0.76 0.12
N ILE A 23 0.08 1.28 -0.94
CA ILE A 23 1.51 1.14 -1.19
C ILE A 23 2.22 2.36 -0.58
N ASP A 24 3.09 2.08 0.37
CA ASP A 24 4.01 3.01 1.00
C ASP A 24 5.26 3.19 0.11
N LYS A 25 5.42 4.41 -0.41
CA LYS A 25 6.55 4.83 -1.24
C LYS A 25 7.38 5.87 -0.47
N PRO A 26 8.53 5.49 0.12
CA PRO A 26 9.41 6.46 0.74
C PRO A 26 9.97 7.38 -0.34
N PHE A 27 10.03 8.68 -0.02
CA PHE A 27 10.63 9.69 -0.88
C PHE A 27 11.37 10.74 -0.05
N TRP A 28 12.35 11.40 -0.66
CA TRP A 28 13.00 12.53 -0.03
C TRP A 28 12.14 13.78 -0.19
N ASN A 29 11.68 14.36 0.93
CA ASN A 29 11.00 15.64 0.93
C ASN A 29 12.04 16.76 1.03
N ALA A 30 12.32 17.42 -0.10
CA ALA A 30 13.31 18.49 -0.17
C ALA A 30 12.92 19.72 0.65
N GLU A 31 11.62 20.02 0.78
CA GLU A 31 11.13 21.18 1.54
C GLU A 31 11.33 21.00 3.05
N LYS A 32 11.15 19.77 3.54
CA LYS A 32 11.33 19.42 4.96
C LYS A 32 12.71 18.87 5.30
N GLN A 33 13.56 18.66 4.28
CA GLN A 33 14.88 18.04 4.38
C GLN A 33 14.84 16.70 5.16
N CYS A 34 13.82 15.89 4.92
CA CYS A 34 13.66 14.60 5.60
C CYS A 34 13.11 13.52 4.66
N ALA A 35 13.28 12.26 5.06
CA ALA A 35 12.58 11.14 4.43
C ALA A 35 11.10 11.18 4.84
N ASP A 36 10.22 11.23 3.86
CA ASP A 36 8.76 11.22 4.05
C ASP A 36 8.15 10.04 3.27
N HIS A 37 6.88 9.73 3.51
CA HIS A 37 6.23 8.54 3.01
C HIS A 37 4.96 8.91 2.25
N LYS A 38 4.92 8.65 0.95
CA LYS A 38 3.71 8.81 0.15
C LYS A 38 2.95 7.49 0.10
N ARG A 39 1.66 7.53 0.48
CA ARG A 39 0.78 6.35 0.46
C ARG A 39 -0.12 6.41 -0.76
N GLU A 40 -0.06 5.39 -1.59
CA GLU A 40 -0.91 5.24 -2.77
C GLU A 40 -2.02 4.24 -2.48
N TYR A 41 -3.28 4.67 -2.55
CA TYR A 41 -4.42 3.80 -2.30
C TYR A 41 -4.56 2.77 -3.43
N ILE A 42 -4.54 1.48 -3.07
CA ILE A 42 -4.61 0.38 -4.04
C ILE A 42 -5.90 -0.43 -3.96
N GLY A 43 -6.66 -0.34 -2.87
CA GLY A 43 -7.88 -1.13 -2.73
C GLY A 43 -8.33 -1.29 -1.29
N LYS A 44 -9.49 -1.90 -1.10
CA LYS A 44 -10.05 -2.21 0.21
C LYS A 44 -9.53 -3.56 0.70
N TYR A 45 -9.25 -3.69 1.99
CA TYR A 45 -8.89 -4.96 2.61
C TYR A 45 -9.76 -5.21 3.84
N ASP A 46 -10.70 -6.15 3.73
CA ASP A 46 -11.65 -6.50 4.79
C ASP A 46 -11.08 -7.54 5.78
N GLY A 47 -9.75 -7.64 5.91
CA GLY A 47 -9.07 -8.58 6.82
C GLY A 47 -9.00 -10.04 6.31
N LYS A 48 -9.78 -10.36 5.28
CA LYS A 48 -9.79 -11.68 4.61
C LYS A 48 -9.69 -11.57 3.10
N VAL A 49 -10.26 -10.52 2.52
CA VAL A 49 -10.35 -10.31 1.07
C VAL A 49 -9.83 -8.93 0.73
N PHE A 50 -8.99 -8.86 -0.29
CA PHE A 50 -8.52 -7.61 -0.88
C PHE A 50 -9.30 -7.32 -2.17
N THR A 51 -9.87 -6.13 -2.27
CA THR A 51 -10.62 -5.63 -3.42
C THR A 51 -9.86 -4.44 -4.01
N PRO A 52 -9.16 -4.60 -5.14
CA PRO A 52 -8.37 -3.52 -5.75
C PRO A 52 -9.27 -2.37 -6.24
N ASN A 53 -8.80 -1.13 -6.08
CA ASN A 53 -9.52 0.10 -6.47
C ASN A 53 -9.29 0.49 -7.94
N LYS A 54 -8.25 -0.02 -8.58
CA LYS A 54 -7.97 0.14 -10.01
C LYS A 54 -7.36 -1.14 -10.56
N THR A 55 -7.54 -1.35 -11.86
CA THR A 55 -6.95 -2.42 -12.68
C THR A 55 -5.44 -2.51 -12.43
N TYR A 56 -5.04 -3.33 -11.45
CA TYR A 56 -3.65 -3.73 -11.21
C TYR A 56 -3.54 -5.23 -11.44
#